data_AF-A0A957M780-F1
#
_entry.id   AF-A0A957M780-F1
#
_cell.length_a   1.000
_cell.length_b   1.000
_cell.length_c   1.000
_cell.angle_alpha   90.00
_cell.angle_beta   90.00
_cell.angle_gamma   90.00
#
_symmetry.space_group_name_H-M   'P 1'
#
loop_
_entity.id
_entity.type
_entity.pdbx_description
1 polymer ?
#
loop_
_entity_poly.entity_id
_entity_poly.type
_entity_poly.pdbx_seq_one_letter_code
_entity_poly.pdbx_strand_id
1 'polypeptide(L)' 'AQQAILAQLPARGPAPELANDTWFNSAPLRLADLRGKVVMVEFWTYGCINCQHVIPALQDWHAAYADDGLVIIG' A
#
# COMPACT_ATOMS: atom_id res chain seq x y z
N ALA A 1 -25.91 8.17 -7.81
CA ALA A 1 -25.16 9.41 -7.55
C ALA A 1 -24.06 9.15 -6.51
N GLN A 2 -22.99 8.47 -6.91
CA GLN A 2 -21.84 8.12 -6.05
C GLN A 2 -20.57 8.89 -6.46
N GLN A 3 -20.69 9.78 -7.45
CA GLN A 3 -19.59 10.54 -8.06
C GLN A 3 -19.28 11.87 -7.35
N ALA A 4 -19.97 12.19 -6.25
CA ALA A 4 -19.83 13.47 -5.55
C ALA A 4 -19.10 13.38 -4.18
N ILE A 5 -18.46 12.24 -3.88
CA ILE A 5 -17.49 12.09 -2.78
C ILE A 5 -16.10 11.74 -3.35
N LEU A 6 -15.76 12.31 -4.52
CA LEU A 6 -14.37 12.65 -4.82
C LEU A 6 -14.17 14.13 -4.46
N ALA A 7 -14.76 14.54 -3.33
CA ALA A 7 -14.50 15.83 -2.73
C ALA A 7 -12.98 15.93 -2.55
N GLN A 8 -12.41 16.90 -3.26
CA GLN A 8 -10.99 17.20 -3.36
C GLN A 8 -10.32 17.06 -2.00
N LEU A 9 -9.69 15.90 -1.76
CA LEU A 9 -8.82 15.76 -0.60
C LEU A 9 -7.71 16.80 -0.77
N PRO A 10 -7.43 17.62 0.25
CA PRO A 10 -6.36 18.59 0.15
C PRO A 10 -5.07 17.86 -0.18
N ALA A 11 -4.31 18.36 -1.17
CA ALA A 11 -3.00 17.81 -1.49
C ALA A 11 -2.10 18.02 -0.26
N ARG A 12 -1.83 16.94 0.48
CA ARG A 12 -1.02 16.97 1.72
C ARG A 12 0.49 16.98 1.45
N GLY A 13 0.89 17.26 0.21
CA GLY A 13 2.28 17.15 -0.23
C GLY A 13 2.69 15.70 -0.52
N PRO A 14 4.00 15.45 -0.67
CA PRO A 14 4.51 14.10 -0.89
C PRO A 14 4.20 13.18 0.31
N ALA A 15 4.08 11.88 0.04
CA ALA A 15 3.97 10.89 1.12
C ALA A 15 5.16 11.01 2.09
N PRO A 16 4.91 10.98 3.41
CA PRO A 16 5.98 10.96 4.40
C PRO A 16 6.76 9.63 4.31
N GLU A 17 8.01 9.64 4.76
CA GLU A 17 8.82 8.42 4.80
C GLU A 17 8.27 7.40 5.82
N LEU A 18 8.59 6.12 5.59
CA LEU A 18 8.24 5.02 6.47
C LEU A 18 9.10 5.06 7.73
N ALA A 19 8.45 5.01 8.89
CA ALA A 19 9.10 5.12 10.21
C ALA A 19 8.86 3.86 11.05
N ASN A 20 8.99 2.69 10.43
CA ASN A 20 8.77 1.39 11.05
C ASN A 20 10.07 0.84 11.65
N ASP A 21 10.03 0.43 12.92
CA ASP A 21 11.18 -0.16 13.61
C ASP A 21 11.44 -1.62 13.19
N THR A 22 10.37 -2.37 12.95
CA THR A 22 10.42 -3.80 12.65
C THR A 22 9.87 -4.06 11.25
N TRP A 23 10.59 -4.90 10.52
CA TRP A 23 10.22 -5.35 9.18
C TRP A 23 10.09 -6.87 9.16
N PHE A 24 9.02 -7.34 8.55
CA PHE A 24 8.78 -8.75 8.31
C PHE A 24 8.98 -9.05 6.83
N ASN A 25 9.53 -10.23 6.53
CA ASN A 25 9.71 -10.75 5.17
C ASN A 25 10.56 -9.86 4.23
N SER A 26 11.20 -8.81 4.74
CA SER A 26 12.02 -7.87 3.98
C SER A 26 13.03 -7.18 4.90
N ALA A 27 14.10 -6.65 4.30
CA ALA A 27 14.91 -5.61 4.94
C ALA A 27 14.12 -4.30 5.01
N PRO A 28 14.51 -3.34 5.87
CA PRO A 28 13.84 -2.04 5.93
C PRO A 28 13.71 -1.35 4.57
N LEU A 29 12.50 -0.94 4.22
CA LEU A 29 12.21 -0.21 2.99
C LEU A 29 12.14 1.30 3.26
N ARG A 30 12.58 2.09 2.28
CA ARG A 30 12.41 3.55 2.24
C ARG A 30 11.67 3.92 0.97
N LEU A 31 10.67 4.79 1.06
CA LEU A 31 9.93 5.30 -0.10
C LEU A 31 10.86 6.04 -1.08
N ALA A 32 11.94 6.65 -0.59
CA ALA A 32 12.98 7.22 -1.44
C ALA A 32 13.60 6.19 -2.41
N ASP A 33 13.76 4.95 -1.96
CA ASP A 33 14.35 3.86 -2.76
C ASP A 33 13.30 3.20 -3.69
N LEU A 34 12.01 3.49 -3.47
CA LEU A 34 10.88 3.02 -4.28
C LEU A 34 10.38 4.06 -5.30
N ARG A 35 11.13 5.15 -5.53
CA ARG A 35 10.74 6.16 -6.53
C ARG A 35 10.60 5.54 -7.92
N GLY A 36 9.53 5.92 -8.62
CA GLY A 36 9.17 5.36 -9.93
C GLY A 36 8.30 4.09 -9.85
N LYS A 37 8.07 3.55 -8.65
CA LYS A 37 7.12 2.45 -8.40
C LYS A 37 5.78 2.99 -7.91
N VAL A 38 4.73 2.20 -8.09
CA VAL A 38 3.45 2.40 -7.42
C VAL A 38 3.51 1.66 -6.09
N VAL A 39 3.38 2.37 -4.98
CA VAL A 39 3.46 1.78 -3.62
C VAL A 39 2.08 1.83 -2.98
N MET A 40 1.52 0.67 -2.66
CA MET A 40 0.30 0.53 -1.89
C MET A 40 0.62 0.09 -0.46
N VAL A 41 0.16 0.87 0.51
CA VAL A 41 0.28 0.54 1.93
C VAL A 41 -1.07 0.02 2.42
N GLU A 42 -1.12 -1.23 2.85
CA GLU A 42 -2.30 -1.87 3.43
C GLU A 42 -2.18 -1.88 4.95
N PHE A 43 -3.13 -1.22 5.62
CA PHE A 43 -3.16 -1.16 7.07
C PHE A 43 -4.11 -2.22 7.60
N TRP A 44 -3.57 -3.19 8.32
CA TRP A 44 -4.33 -4.28 8.93
C TRP A 44 -4.08 -4.35 10.43
N THR A 45 -4.85 -5.22 11.10
CA THR A 45 -4.65 -5.55 12.50
C THR A 45 -4.95 -7.03 12.75
N TYR A 46 -4.36 -7.59 13.79
CA TYR A 46 -4.52 -8.99 14.14
C TYR A 46 -6.00 -9.36 14.34
N GLY A 47 -6.44 -10.46 13.73
CA GLY A 47 -7.82 -10.96 13.84
C GLY A 47 -8.87 -10.19 13.01
N CYS A 48 -8.47 -9.22 12.19
CA CYS A 48 -9.38 -8.47 11.33
C CYS A 48 -9.90 -9.30 10.15
N ILE A 49 -11.15 -9.76 10.21
CA ILE A 49 -11.77 -10.55 9.13
C ILE A 49 -11.87 -9.78 7.81
N ASN A 50 -12.14 -8.46 7.87
CA ASN A 50 -12.20 -7.63 6.67
C ASN A 50 -10.85 -7.52 5.97
N CYS A 51 -9.76 -7.45 6.76
CA CYS A 51 -8.39 -7.41 6.25
C CYS A 51 -8.03 -8.76 5.61
N GLN A 52 -8.45 -9.87 6.22
CA GLN A 52 -8.25 -11.21 5.63
C GLN A 52 -8.98 -11.36 4.28
N HIS A 53 -10.17 -10.78 4.13
CA HIS A 53 -10.92 -10.82 2.87
C HIS A 53 -10.28 -10.04 1.73
N VAL A 54 -9.40 -9.06 1.99
CA VAL A 54 -8.71 -8.34 0.92
C VAL A 54 -7.46 -9.08 0.42
N ILE A 55 -6.87 -9.97 1.23
CA ILE A 55 -5.61 -10.67 0.90
C ILE A 55 -5.64 -11.35 -0.48
N PRO A 56 -6.69 -12.11 -0.87
CA PRO A 56 -6.72 -12.73 -2.20
C PRO A 56 -6.61 -11.71 -3.34
N ALA A 57 -7.30 -10.57 -3.23
CA ALA A 57 -7.21 -9.51 -4.23
C ALA A 57 -5.82 -8.85 -4.27
N LEU A 58 -5.17 -8.70 -3.11
CA LEU A 58 -3.79 -8.19 -3.05
C LEU A 58 -2.80 -9.15 -3.72
N GLN A 59 -2.99 -10.45 -3.53
CA GLN A 59 -2.18 -11.49 -4.18
C GLN A 59 -2.37 -11.47 -5.70
N ASP A 60 -3.61 -11.36 -6.17
CA ASP A 60 -3.93 -11.24 -7.60
C ASP A 60 -3.29 -9.99 -8.22
N TRP A 61 -3.35 -8.84 -7.52
CA TRP A 61 -2.72 -7.60 -8.00
C TRP A 61 -1.21 -7.68 -8.00
N HIS A 62 -0.61 -8.30 -6.98
CA HIS A 62 0.83 -8.54 -6.97
C HIS A 62 1.24 -9.40 -8.17
N ALA A 63 0.55 -10.53 -8.41
CA ALA A 63 0.84 -11.40 -9.54
C ALA A 63 0.67 -10.68 -10.90
N ALA A 64 -0.29 -9.77 -11.01
CA ALA A 64 -0.55 -9.04 -12.24
C ALA A 64 0.43 -7.88 -12.50
N TYR A 65 0.91 -7.18 -11.46
CA TYR A 65 1.57 -5.87 -11.63
C TYR A 65 2.91 -5.71 -10.92
N ALA A 66 3.43 -6.74 -10.23
CA ALA A 66 4.73 -6.62 -9.57
C ALA A 66 5.86 -6.32 -10.57
N ASP A 67 5.84 -6.97 -11.73
CA ASP A 67 6.82 -6.76 -12.80
C ASP A 67 6.69 -5.38 -13.46
N ASP A 68 5.49 -4.80 -13.43
CA ASP A 68 5.21 -3.42 -13.86
C ASP A 68 5.54 -2.37 -12.79
N GLY A 69 6.02 -2.80 -11.62
CA GLY A 69 6.50 -1.93 -10.55
C GLY A 69 5.51 -1.64 -9.43
N LEU A 70 4.45 -2.44 -9.26
CA LEU A 70 3.62 -2.39 -8.05
C LEU A 70 4.37 -3.00 -6.84
N VAL A 71 4.39 -2.28 -5.73
CA VAL A 71 4.88 -2.74 -4.43
C VAL A 71 3.74 -2.65 -3.42
N ILE A 72 3.48 -3.75 -2.71
CA ILE A 72 2.49 -3.82 -1.64
C ILE A 72 3.24 -3.96 -0.32
N ILE A 73 2.95 -3.07 0.64
CA ILE A 73 3.47 -3.11 2.01
C ILE A 73 2.27 -3.28 2.92
N GLY A 74 2.15 -4.43 3.58
CA GLY A 74 1.10 -4.78 4.53
C GLY A 74 1.68 -5.77 5.51
#